data_AF-A0A3Q0J3N4-F1
#
_entry.id   AF-A0A3Q0J3N4-F1
#
_cell.length_a   1.000
_cell.length_b   1.000
_cell.length_c   1.000
_cell.angle_alpha   90.00
_cell.angle_beta   90.00
_cell.angle_gamma   90.00
#
_symmetry.space_group_name_H-M   'P 1'
#
loop_
_entity.id
_entity.type
_entity.pdbx_description
1 polymer ?
#
loop_
_entity_poly.entity_id
_entity_poly.type
_entity_poly.pdbx_seq_one_letter_code
_entity_poly.pdbx_strand_id
1 'polypeptide(L)'
;MENITYICLAVYWMVMVDVLGTTIDSSRMISIDGSAYEGGGQLVRVAVVFSSILNKPVHIYNIRKYRKAPGLQAEHIAAVELAREMCKADVRHLVKDSQELTFSPRTNLTHDEYDGDTKGQGAVTLLMQVALPLAMFSSGITQFSLKGSTNSYDSPSLDFFINAWDPLTFKFFGTNMEIRDIRRGFYPKGRGHVYLEVYPVQYLRAMELTEFEDIVTAWGRALCTRETNFQHIQTMGDIAEEYLLANHREVYNKLDIIREQLKPYEAYGNGSAFYLFAETTSRAILTTGKR
;
A
#
# COMPACT_ATOMS: atom_id res chain seq x y z
N MET A 1 -2.17 -7.85 13.67
CA MET A 1 -1.52 -6.55 13.38
C MET A 1 -0.01 -6.59 13.56
N GLU A 2 0.57 -7.69 14.05
CA GLU A 2 2.01 -7.78 14.35
C GLU A 2 2.91 -8.16 13.18
N ASN A 3 2.41 -8.49 11.99
CA ASN A 3 3.30 -9.01 10.92
C ASN A 3 3.71 -7.98 9.87
N ILE A 4 2.96 -6.90 9.63
CA ILE A 4 3.25 -5.98 8.50
C ILE A 4 4.23 -4.87 8.90
N THR A 5 4.13 -4.35 10.12
CA THR A 5 5.00 -3.28 10.65
C THR A 5 6.44 -3.77 10.86
N TYR A 6 6.61 -5.02 11.31
CA TYR A 6 7.93 -5.63 11.49
C TYR A 6 8.67 -5.87 10.17
N ILE A 7 7.96 -6.07 9.05
CA ILE A 7 8.58 -6.30 7.73
C ILE A 7 9.14 -5.01 7.13
N CYS A 8 8.43 -3.89 7.28
CA CYS A 8 8.99 -2.60 6.89
C CYS A 8 10.24 -2.30 7.71
N LEU A 9 10.22 -2.49 9.03
CA LEU A 9 11.40 -2.31 9.88
C LEU A 9 12.51 -3.33 9.61
N ALA A 10 12.23 -4.58 9.25
CA ALA A 10 13.25 -5.62 9.01
C ALA A 10 13.89 -5.55 7.63
N VAL A 11 13.15 -5.18 6.57
CA VAL A 11 13.76 -4.85 5.28
C VAL A 11 14.48 -3.51 5.37
N TYR A 12 13.93 -2.54 6.09
CA TYR A 12 14.64 -1.31 6.45
C TYR A 12 15.90 -1.63 7.24
N TRP A 13 15.88 -2.58 8.20
CA TRP A 13 17.03 -2.99 8.99
C TRP A 13 18.03 -3.83 8.20
N MET A 14 17.64 -4.73 7.29
CA MET A 14 18.59 -5.43 6.42
C MET A 14 19.22 -4.50 5.40
N VAL A 15 18.43 -3.63 4.77
CA VAL A 15 18.95 -2.58 3.89
C VAL A 15 19.86 -1.67 4.73
N MET A 16 19.45 -1.19 5.91
CA MET A 16 20.24 -0.29 6.75
C MET A 16 21.44 -0.95 7.42
N VAL A 17 21.43 -2.23 7.81
CA VAL A 17 22.58 -2.90 8.43
C VAL A 17 23.67 -3.16 7.40
N ASP A 18 23.31 -3.58 6.18
CA ASP A 18 24.28 -3.67 5.09
C ASP A 18 24.71 -2.28 4.59
N VAL A 19 23.84 -1.27 4.64
CA VAL A 19 24.11 0.11 4.14
C VAL A 19 24.82 1.02 5.14
N LEU A 20 24.64 0.86 6.46
CA LEU A 20 25.24 1.70 7.50
C LEU A 20 26.51 1.09 8.11
N GLY A 21 26.72 -0.22 7.99
CA GLY A 21 27.91 -0.91 8.51
C GLY A 21 29.12 -0.94 7.57
N THR A 22 28.93 -0.57 6.29
CA THR A 22 30.00 -0.57 5.30
C THR A 22 30.01 0.74 4.52
N THR A 23 31.20 1.31 4.30
CA THR A 23 31.42 2.37 3.30
C THR A 23 30.68 2.00 2.02
N ILE A 24 29.66 2.78 1.68
CA ILE A 24 28.77 2.54 0.55
C ILE A 24 29.60 2.60 -0.73
N ASP A 25 29.99 1.44 -1.25
CA ASP A 25 30.41 1.31 -2.64
C ASP A 25 29.15 1.37 -3.51
N SER A 26 28.99 2.48 -4.24
CA SER A 26 27.86 2.71 -5.14
C SER A 26 27.80 1.71 -6.30
N SER A 27 28.86 0.92 -6.52
CA SER A 27 28.92 -0.05 -7.61
C SER A 27 28.51 -1.48 -7.21
N ARG A 28 28.42 -1.78 -5.91
CA ARG A 28 28.21 -3.15 -5.44
C ARG A 28 26.71 -3.51 -5.44
N MET A 29 26.35 -4.51 -6.23
CA MET A 29 25.00 -5.08 -6.24
C MET A 29 24.68 -5.75 -4.89
N ILE A 30 23.53 -5.42 -4.32
CA ILE A 30 23.02 -6.00 -3.07
C ILE A 30 22.33 -7.34 -3.39
N SER A 31 22.58 -8.39 -2.61
CA SER A 31 21.90 -9.69 -2.76
C SER A 31 20.93 -9.95 -1.60
N ILE A 32 19.70 -10.33 -1.91
CA ILE A 32 18.63 -10.54 -0.92
C ILE A 32 18.02 -11.93 -1.07
N ASP A 33 17.96 -12.69 0.02
CA ASP A 33 17.22 -13.95 0.08
C ASP A 33 15.71 -13.67 0.25
N GLY A 34 14.95 -13.88 -0.82
CA GLY A 34 13.49 -13.73 -0.89
C GLY A 34 12.68 -14.78 -0.13
N SER A 35 13.33 -15.77 0.50
CA SER A 35 12.69 -16.72 1.41
C SER A 35 12.74 -16.29 2.88
N ALA A 36 13.50 -15.24 3.21
CA ALA A 36 13.61 -14.73 4.57
C ALA A 36 12.27 -14.14 5.06
N TYR A 37 12.09 -14.19 6.39
CA TYR A 37 10.91 -13.68 7.11
C TYR A 37 9.58 -14.22 6.56
N GLU A 38 8.68 -13.34 6.13
CA GLU A 38 7.35 -13.70 5.62
C GLU A 38 7.41 -14.47 4.28
N GLY A 39 8.56 -14.41 3.57
CA GLY A 39 8.72 -15.01 2.24
C GLY A 39 7.64 -14.57 1.25
N GLY A 40 7.12 -13.35 1.43
CA GLY A 40 5.98 -12.80 0.70
C GLY A 40 6.36 -11.87 -0.45
N GLY A 41 5.35 -11.34 -1.13
CA GLY A 41 5.52 -10.39 -2.22
C GLY A 41 6.07 -9.01 -1.83
N GLN A 42 5.95 -8.67 -0.55
CA GLN A 42 6.36 -7.37 -0.02
C GLN A 42 7.87 -7.14 -0.15
N LEU A 43 8.69 -8.18 0.03
CA LEU A 43 10.14 -8.09 -0.07
C LEU A 43 10.57 -7.57 -1.45
N VAL A 44 9.96 -8.10 -2.52
CA VAL A 44 10.25 -7.65 -3.89
C VAL A 44 9.93 -6.17 -4.06
N ARG A 45 8.75 -5.73 -3.62
CA ARG A 45 8.31 -4.33 -3.74
C ARG A 45 9.23 -3.38 -2.97
N VAL A 46 9.55 -3.71 -1.73
CA VAL A 46 10.40 -2.86 -0.89
C VAL A 46 11.83 -2.80 -1.42
N ALA A 47 12.39 -3.93 -1.86
CA ALA A 47 13.73 -3.98 -2.43
C ALA A 47 13.88 -3.14 -3.70
N VAL A 48 12.91 -3.18 -4.63
CA VAL A 48 12.97 -2.34 -5.85
C VAL A 48 12.74 -0.86 -5.55
N VAL A 49 11.92 -0.53 -4.54
CA VAL A 49 11.74 0.84 -4.06
C VAL A 49 13.06 1.41 -3.54
N PHE A 50 13.72 0.71 -2.61
CA PHE A 50 15.02 1.15 -2.08
C PHE A 50 16.11 1.16 -3.14
N SER A 51 16.15 0.14 -4.00
CA SER A 51 17.09 0.10 -5.11
C SER A 51 16.96 1.36 -5.98
N SER A 52 15.74 1.74 -6.34
CA SER A 52 15.46 2.94 -7.15
C SER A 52 15.83 4.23 -6.43
N ILE A 53 15.45 4.40 -5.16
CA ILE A 53 15.73 5.62 -4.38
C ILE A 53 17.23 5.78 -4.11
N LEU A 54 17.90 4.70 -3.73
CA LEU A 54 19.33 4.71 -3.41
C LEU A 54 20.22 4.63 -4.66
N ASN A 55 19.62 4.42 -5.83
CA ASN A 55 20.30 4.15 -7.10
C ASN A 55 21.35 3.03 -6.98
N LYS A 56 20.96 1.89 -6.36
CA LYS A 56 21.83 0.74 -6.12
C LYS A 56 21.24 -0.54 -6.73
N PRO A 57 21.98 -1.30 -7.55
CA PRO A 57 21.50 -2.57 -8.08
C PRO A 57 21.16 -3.59 -6.99
N VAL A 58 20.11 -4.37 -7.21
CA VAL A 58 19.70 -5.46 -6.32
C VAL A 58 19.45 -6.75 -7.10
N HIS A 59 19.89 -7.86 -6.52
CA HIS A 59 19.56 -9.23 -6.93
C HIS A 59 18.78 -9.92 -5.82
N ILE A 60 17.60 -10.41 -6.13
CA ILE A 60 16.73 -11.15 -5.22
C ILE A 60 16.65 -12.58 -5.72
N TYR A 61 16.92 -13.57 -4.85
CA TYR A 61 16.81 -15.00 -5.16
C TYR A 61 15.84 -15.68 -4.19
N ASN A 62 15.44 -16.94 -4.44
CA ASN A 62 14.45 -17.66 -3.61
C ASN A 62 13.10 -16.94 -3.43
N ILE A 63 12.66 -16.13 -4.41
CA ILE A 63 11.44 -15.33 -4.29
C ILE A 63 10.23 -16.23 -4.00
N ARG A 64 9.59 -16.02 -2.84
CA ARG A 64 8.38 -16.73 -2.40
C ARG A 64 8.54 -18.26 -2.36
N LYS A 65 9.77 -18.75 -2.14
CA LYS A 65 10.13 -20.18 -2.18
C LYS A 65 9.20 -21.11 -1.38
N TYR A 66 8.74 -20.67 -0.21
CA TYR A 66 7.90 -21.47 0.69
C TYR A 66 6.39 -21.14 0.59
N ARG A 67 5.96 -20.32 -0.37
CA ARG A 67 4.54 -20.05 -0.62
C ARG A 67 3.94 -21.11 -1.53
N LYS A 68 2.62 -21.29 -1.45
CA LYS A 68 1.86 -22.24 -2.29
C LYS A 68 2.13 -22.06 -3.80
N ALA A 69 2.29 -20.82 -4.24
CA ALA A 69 2.73 -20.48 -5.59
C ALA A 69 4.06 -19.73 -5.49
N PRO A 70 5.22 -20.38 -5.67
CA PRO A 70 6.52 -19.72 -5.62
C PRO A 70 6.75 -18.71 -6.75
N GLY A 71 7.76 -17.87 -6.60
CA GLY A 71 8.19 -16.90 -7.61
C GLY A 71 7.27 -15.70 -7.80
N LEU A 72 7.65 -14.86 -8.77
CA LEU A 72 6.96 -13.64 -9.16
C LEU A 72 5.54 -13.93 -9.66
N GLN A 73 4.62 -13.03 -9.35
CA GLN A 73 3.21 -13.10 -9.73
C GLN A 73 2.88 -11.83 -10.51
N ALA A 74 1.71 -11.78 -11.14
CA ALA A 74 1.32 -10.66 -12.00
C ALA A 74 1.45 -9.30 -11.28
N GLU A 75 1.04 -9.21 -10.01
CA GLU A 75 1.17 -7.98 -9.22
C GLU A 75 2.62 -7.58 -8.91
N HIS A 76 3.50 -8.56 -8.68
CA HIS A 76 4.93 -8.30 -8.48
C HIS A 76 5.54 -7.76 -9.77
N ILE A 77 5.19 -8.38 -10.91
CA ILE A 77 5.70 -7.96 -12.22
C ILE A 77 5.25 -6.54 -12.51
N ALA A 78 3.95 -6.23 -12.36
CA ALA A 78 3.42 -4.89 -12.57
C ALA A 78 4.07 -3.84 -11.64
N ALA A 79 4.34 -4.18 -10.39
CA ALA A 79 5.04 -3.30 -9.45
C ALA A 79 6.50 -3.01 -9.87
N VAL A 80 7.23 -4.04 -10.31
CA VAL A 80 8.63 -3.89 -10.76
C VAL A 80 8.69 -3.16 -12.11
N GLU A 81 7.74 -3.41 -13.00
CA GLU A 81 7.60 -2.68 -14.27
C GLU A 81 7.40 -1.18 -14.02
N LEU A 82 6.52 -0.81 -13.10
CA LEU A 82 6.31 0.59 -12.72
C LEU A 82 7.60 1.23 -12.19
N ALA A 83 8.30 0.57 -11.28
CA ALA A 83 9.59 1.06 -10.78
C ALA A 83 10.65 1.17 -11.89
N ARG A 84 10.68 0.21 -12.82
CA ARG A 84 11.58 0.21 -13.99
C ARG A 84 11.37 1.47 -14.82
N GLU A 85 10.12 1.84 -15.09
CA GLU A 85 9.80 3.00 -15.93
C GLU A 85 10.24 4.33 -15.31
N MET A 86 10.13 4.45 -13.97
CA MET A 86 10.49 5.66 -13.22
C MET A 86 11.99 5.93 -13.10
N CYS A 87 12.84 4.89 -13.15
CA CYS A 87 14.29 5.01 -13.02
C CYS A 87 15.09 4.40 -14.19
N LYS A 88 14.38 4.08 -15.28
CA LYS A 88 14.89 3.44 -16.51
C LYS A 88 15.74 2.20 -16.23
N ALA A 89 15.36 1.39 -15.24
CA ALA A 89 16.18 0.28 -14.77
C ALA A 89 16.42 -0.81 -15.84
N ASP A 90 17.61 -1.41 -15.81
CA ASP A 90 17.84 -2.70 -16.44
C ASP A 90 17.26 -3.80 -15.53
N VAL A 91 16.41 -4.67 -16.07
CA VAL A 91 15.77 -5.74 -15.29
C VAL A 91 15.95 -7.09 -15.96
N ARG A 92 16.35 -8.11 -15.18
CA ARG A 92 16.45 -9.51 -15.63
C ARG A 92 15.56 -10.40 -14.78
N HIS A 93 15.06 -11.48 -15.38
CA HIS A 93 14.19 -12.47 -14.74
C HIS A 93 12.82 -11.93 -14.29
N LEU A 94 12.36 -10.83 -14.89
CA LEU A 94 11.02 -10.26 -14.66
C LEU A 94 9.95 -11.03 -15.44
N VAL A 95 9.74 -12.29 -15.05
CA VAL A 95 8.75 -13.18 -15.67
C VAL A 95 7.99 -13.94 -14.59
N LYS A 96 6.78 -14.39 -14.92
CA LYS A 96 5.91 -15.14 -14.00
C LYS A 96 6.62 -16.39 -13.49
N ASP A 97 6.42 -16.69 -12.21
CA ASP A 97 6.98 -17.82 -11.47
C ASP A 97 8.51 -17.83 -11.34
N SER A 98 9.21 -16.79 -11.84
CA SER A 98 10.64 -16.61 -11.58
C SER A 98 10.91 -16.48 -10.10
N GLN A 99 11.87 -17.25 -9.59
CA GLN A 99 12.34 -17.16 -8.22
C GLN A 99 13.55 -16.22 -8.07
N GLU A 100 13.96 -15.59 -9.17
CA GLU A 100 15.04 -14.61 -9.20
C GLU A 100 14.60 -13.31 -9.86
N LEU A 101 15.21 -12.20 -9.46
CA LEU A 101 15.02 -10.88 -10.04
C LEU A 101 16.32 -10.09 -9.90
N THR A 102 16.86 -9.58 -11.00
CA THR A 102 17.90 -8.55 -10.96
C THR A 102 17.31 -7.23 -11.40
N PHE A 103 17.47 -6.18 -10.60
CA PHE A 103 16.97 -4.84 -10.87
C PHE A 103 18.10 -3.83 -10.67
N SER A 104 18.43 -3.08 -11.72
CA SER A 104 19.55 -2.13 -11.74
C SER A 104 19.06 -0.77 -12.25
N PRO A 105 18.76 0.19 -11.36
CA PRO A 105 18.37 1.54 -11.76
C PRO A 105 19.44 2.18 -12.65
N ARG A 106 19.02 2.98 -13.64
CA ARG A 106 19.93 3.65 -14.59
C ARG A 106 19.94 5.16 -14.44
N THR A 107 18.87 5.72 -13.91
CA THR A 107 18.73 7.15 -13.66
C THR A 107 18.18 7.38 -12.27
N ASN A 108 18.36 8.61 -11.77
CA ASN A 108 17.54 9.08 -10.66
C ASN A 108 16.05 9.05 -11.05
N LEU A 109 15.18 9.06 -10.05
CA LEU A 109 13.73 9.05 -10.23
C LEU A 109 13.25 10.28 -10.98
N THR A 110 12.59 10.05 -12.12
CA THR A 110 11.97 11.10 -12.93
C THR A 110 10.51 11.31 -12.54
N HIS A 111 9.97 12.47 -12.86
CA HIS A 111 8.53 12.73 -12.80
C HIS A 111 7.93 12.60 -14.20
N ASP A 112 6.76 11.99 -14.29
CA ASP A 112 5.97 11.81 -15.51
C ASP A 112 4.55 11.37 -15.13
N GLU A 113 3.74 11.06 -16.13
CA GLU A 113 2.51 10.28 -16.01
C GLU A 113 2.83 8.80 -16.23
N TYR A 114 2.48 7.94 -15.26
CA TYR A 114 2.70 6.50 -15.34
C TYR A 114 1.41 5.71 -15.28
N ASP A 115 1.30 4.66 -16.09
CA ASP A 115 0.22 3.69 -16.02
C ASP A 115 0.69 2.41 -15.32
N GLY A 116 -0.08 1.94 -14.34
CA GLY A 116 0.14 0.65 -13.69
C GLY A 116 -1.10 -0.21 -13.80
N ASP A 117 -0.97 -1.43 -14.31
CA ASP A 117 -2.09 -2.38 -14.36
C ASP A 117 -1.65 -3.74 -13.83
N THR A 118 -2.34 -4.22 -12.81
CA THR A 118 -2.14 -5.57 -12.25
C THR A 118 -2.60 -6.68 -13.21
N LYS A 119 -3.28 -6.33 -14.32
CA LYS A 119 -3.78 -7.21 -15.38
C LYS A 119 -4.64 -8.36 -14.83
N GLY A 120 -5.47 -8.07 -13.83
CA GLY A 120 -6.34 -9.07 -13.24
C GLY A 120 -6.89 -8.68 -11.86
N GLN A 121 -6.75 -9.61 -10.91
CA GLN A 121 -7.32 -9.50 -9.56
C GLN A 121 -6.35 -8.87 -8.54
N GLY A 122 -5.12 -8.57 -8.96
CA GLY A 122 -4.11 -7.98 -8.09
C GLY A 122 -4.58 -6.65 -7.55
N ALA A 123 -4.16 -6.33 -6.33
CA ALA A 123 -4.65 -5.12 -5.68
C ALA A 123 -3.89 -3.89 -6.17
N VAL A 124 -4.64 -2.84 -6.51
CA VAL A 124 -4.09 -1.54 -6.91
C VAL A 124 -3.22 -0.94 -5.80
N THR A 125 -3.57 -1.22 -4.54
CA THR A 125 -2.86 -0.77 -3.35
C THR A 125 -1.46 -1.35 -3.23
N LEU A 126 -1.17 -2.49 -3.86
CA LEU A 126 0.19 -3.03 -3.91
C LEU A 126 1.06 -2.31 -4.95
N LEU A 127 0.47 -1.77 -6.01
CA LEU A 127 1.15 -0.83 -6.90
C LEU A 127 1.41 0.50 -6.18
N MET A 128 0.43 0.98 -5.40
CA MET A 128 0.57 2.20 -4.59
C MET A 128 1.75 2.11 -3.62
N GLN A 129 2.00 0.94 -3.01
CA GLN A 129 3.16 0.70 -2.13
C GLN A 129 4.51 0.91 -2.83
N VAL A 130 4.56 0.87 -4.17
CA VAL A 130 5.76 1.19 -4.96
C VAL A 130 5.68 2.62 -5.50
N ALA A 131 4.55 3.00 -6.10
CA ALA A 131 4.37 4.31 -6.72
C ALA A 131 4.60 5.46 -5.73
N LEU A 132 3.98 5.40 -4.55
CA LEU A 132 3.99 6.49 -3.58
C LEU A 132 5.40 6.84 -3.08
N PRO A 133 6.21 5.91 -2.53
CA PRO A 133 7.55 6.26 -2.09
C PRO A 133 8.46 6.69 -3.24
N LEU A 134 8.34 6.10 -4.44
CA LEU A 134 9.14 6.54 -5.58
C LEU A 134 8.80 7.97 -6.02
N ALA A 135 7.51 8.31 -6.05
CA ALA A 135 7.04 9.64 -6.41
C ALA A 135 7.38 10.71 -5.36
N MET A 136 7.38 10.35 -4.07
CA MET A 136 7.83 11.24 -3.00
C MET A 136 9.29 11.70 -3.18
N PHE A 137 10.14 10.87 -3.79
CA PHE A 137 11.56 11.17 -4.03
C PHE A 137 11.89 11.43 -5.50
N SER A 138 10.88 11.67 -6.35
CA SER A 138 11.11 12.02 -7.75
C SER A 138 11.47 13.50 -7.92
N SER A 139 11.90 13.88 -9.12
CA SER A 139 12.32 15.25 -9.43
C SER A 139 11.19 16.28 -9.56
N GLY A 140 9.92 15.87 -9.45
CA GLY A 140 8.76 16.73 -9.71
C GLY A 140 7.42 16.05 -9.41
N ILE A 141 6.31 16.77 -9.58
CA ILE A 141 4.97 16.21 -9.38
C ILE A 141 4.77 15.03 -10.33
N THR A 142 4.39 13.89 -9.77
CA THR A 142 4.28 12.63 -10.51
C THR A 142 2.85 12.11 -10.42
N GLN A 143 2.31 11.67 -11.55
CA GLN A 143 0.92 11.23 -11.65
C GLN A 143 0.85 9.76 -12.04
N PHE A 144 -0.16 9.07 -11.51
CA PHE A 144 -0.35 7.64 -11.79
C PHE A 144 -1.81 7.32 -12.12
N SER A 145 -2.00 6.51 -13.15
CA SER A 145 -3.26 5.83 -13.46
C SER A 145 -3.10 4.34 -13.15
N LEU A 146 -3.62 3.91 -12.00
CA LEU A 146 -3.41 2.56 -11.48
C LEU A 146 -4.69 1.72 -11.56
N LYS A 147 -4.59 0.51 -12.13
CA LYS A 147 -5.71 -0.39 -12.40
C LYS A 147 -5.51 -1.75 -11.71
N GLY A 148 -6.58 -2.22 -11.08
CA GLY A 148 -6.57 -3.45 -10.29
C GLY A 148 -7.74 -3.51 -9.33
N SER A 149 -7.71 -4.43 -8.38
CA SER A 149 -8.73 -4.47 -7.33
C SER A 149 -8.45 -3.39 -6.26
N THR A 150 -9.46 -2.59 -5.91
CA THR A 150 -9.40 -1.62 -4.80
C THR A 150 -9.71 -2.28 -3.44
N ASN A 151 -10.33 -3.45 -3.50
CA ASN A 151 -10.82 -4.22 -2.35
C ASN A 151 -10.56 -5.73 -2.61
N SER A 152 -9.37 -6.20 -2.22
CA SER A 152 -8.95 -7.62 -2.36
C SER A 152 -8.69 -8.25 -0.99
N TYR A 153 -8.76 -9.58 -0.85
CA TYR A 153 -8.61 -10.24 0.46
C TYR A 153 -7.22 -10.07 1.10
N ASP A 154 -6.13 -10.24 0.35
CA ASP A 154 -4.76 -10.29 0.91
C ASP A 154 -3.98 -8.97 0.75
N SER A 155 -4.67 -7.84 0.74
CA SER A 155 -4.07 -6.51 0.58
C SER A 155 -4.80 -5.44 1.41
N PRO A 156 -4.13 -4.32 1.75
CA PRO A 156 -4.84 -3.16 2.29
C PRO A 156 -5.90 -2.66 1.29
N SER A 157 -7.03 -2.16 1.79
CA SER A 157 -8.04 -1.53 0.94
C SER A 157 -7.61 -0.14 0.47
N LEU A 158 -8.24 0.39 -0.57
CA LEU A 158 -8.06 1.78 -0.95
C LEU A 158 -8.49 2.74 0.19
N ASP A 159 -9.52 2.38 0.97
CA ASP A 159 -9.97 3.18 2.11
C ASP A 159 -8.92 3.32 3.21
N PHE A 160 -8.05 2.32 3.40
CA PHE A 160 -6.89 2.43 4.29
C PHE A 160 -5.96 3.56 3.82
N PHE A 161 -5.70 3.64 2.51
CA PHE A 161 -4.82 4.68 1.98
C PHE A 161 -5.42 6.07 2.11
N ILE A 162 -6.70 6.22 1.76
CA ILE A 162 -7.40 7.52 1.78
C ILE A 162 -7.63 8.02 3.20
N ASN A 163 -8.11 7.17 4.11
CA ASN A 163 -8.62 7.62 5.41
C ASN A 163 -7.61 7.47 6.55
N ALA A 164 -6.55 6.68 6.40
CA ALA A 164 -5.55 6.46 7.45
C ALA A 164 -4.15 6.84 6.98
N TRP A 165 -3.66 6.23 5.91
CA TRP A 165 -2.25 6.37 5.52
C TRP A 165 -1.92 7.77 5.01
N ASP A 166 -2.69 8.33 4.07
CA ASP A 166 -2.44 9.66 3.52
C ASP A 166 -2.51 10.77 4.61
N PRO A 167 -3.59 10.87 5.42
CA PRO A 167 -3.63 11.86 6.50
C PRO A 167 -2.47 11.72 7.50
N LEU A 168 -2.07 10.48 7.82
CA LEU A 168 -0.95 10.22 8.73
C LEU A 168 0.38 10.66 8.11
N THR A 169 0.66 10.27 6.87
CA THR A 169 1.92 10.65 6.19
C THR A 169 1.99 12.15 5.95
N PHE A 170 0.90 12.81 5.59
CA PHE A 170 0.82 14.26 5.49
C PHE A 170 1.20 14.93 6.81
N LYS A 171 0.52 14.55 7.90
CA LYS A 171 0.71 15.14 9.23
C LYS A 171 2.13 14.96 9.75
N PHE A 172 2.63 13.73 9.72
CA PHE A 172 3.90 13.39 10.39
C PHE A 172 5.11 13.50 9.50
N PHE A 173 5.00 13.13 8.22
CA PHE A 173 6.14 13.12 7.30
C PHE A 173 6.19 14.39 6.42
N GLY A 174 5.07 15.11 6.27
CA GLY A 174 5.00 16.30 5.42
C GLY A 174 4.83 15.97 3.93
N THR A 175 4.33 14.77 3.62
CA THR A 175 3.99 14.39 2.25
C THR A 175 2.76 15.15 1.79
N ASN A 176 2.58 15.32 0.48
CA ASN A 176 1.37 15.88 -0.09
C ASN A 176 0.98 15.09 -1.33
N MET A 177 -0.27 14.66 -1.41
CA MET A 177 -0.77 13.89 -2.53
C MET A 177 -2.28 13.98 -2.63
N GLU A 178 -2.78 13.61 -3.80
CA GLU A 178 -4.19 13.40 -4.05
C GLU A 178 -4.43 11.95 -4.46
N ILE A 179 -5.37 11.29 -3.79
CA ILE A 179 -5.79 9.92 -4.10
C ILE A 179 -7.25 9.96 -4.56
N ARG A 180 -7.49 9.81 -5.86
CA ARG A 180 -8.85 9.79 -6.42
C ARG A 180 -9.28 8.37 -6.73
N ASP A 181 -10.38 7.97 -6.12
CA ASP A 181 -11.10 6.73 -6.41
C ASP A 181 -11.97 6.92 -7.66
N ILE A 182 -11.44 6.59 -8.83
CA ILE A 182 -12.15 6.76 -10.11
C ILE A 182 -13.22 5.68 -10.27
N ARG A 183 -12.89 4.44 -9.88
CA ARG A 183 -13.83 3.32 -9.89
C ARG A 183 -13.37 2.23 -8.92
N ARG A 184 -14.29 1.71 -8.11
CA ARG A 184 -14.05 0.54 -7.26
C ARG A 184 -13.98 -0.76 -8.06
N GLY A 185 -13.11 -1.66 -7.63
CA GLY A 185 -12.98 -3.00 -8.19
C GLY A 185 -12.86 -4.06 -7.11
N PHE A 186 -13.90 -4.87 -6.96
CA PHE A 186 -13.95 -5.93 -5.97
C PHE A 186 -13.43 -7.26 -6.54
N TYR A 187 -12.78 -8.05 -5.70
CA TYR A 187 -12.46 -9.44 -6.02
C TYR A 187 -13.75 -10.22 -6.39
N PRO A 188 -13.73 -11.18 -7.33
CA PRO A 188 -12.57 -11.65 -8.11
C PRO A 188 -12.29 -10.84 -9.37
N LYS A 189 -13.23 -10.00 -9.83
CA LYS A 189 -13.06 -9.39 -11.15
C LYS A 189 -12.08 -8.22 -11.15
N GLY A 190 -11.92 -7.53 -10.02
CA GLY A 190 -11.08 -6.33 -9.92
C GLY A 190 -11.61 -5.20 -10.80
N ARG A 191 -10.76 -4.66 -11.69
CA ARG A 191 -11.05 -3.54 -12.63
C ARG A 191 -11.37 -2.19 -11.98
N GLY A 192 -10.95 -2.01 -10.75
CA GLY A 192 -10.89 -0.71 -10.13
C GLY A 192 -9.82 0.15 -10.80
N HIS A 193 -9.96 1.45 -10.61
CA HIS A 193 -9.10 2.47 -11.18
C HIS A 193 -8.89 3.56 -10.13
N VAL A 194 -7.64 3.83 -9.82
CA VAL A 194 -7.21 4.85 -8.87
C VAL A 194 -6.29 5.80 -9.61
N TYR A 195 -6.53 7.09 -9.42
CA TYR A 195 -5.63 8.13 -9.88
C TYR A 195 -4.86 8.69 -8.69
N LEU A 196 -3.56 8.87 -8.85
CA LEU A 196 -2.69 9.51 -7.87
C LEU A 196 -2.03 10.74 -8.48
N GLU A 197 -1.92 11.80 -7.70
CA GLU A 197 -1.00 12.91 -7.95
C GLU A 197 -0.14 13.09 -6.69
N VAL A 198 1.17 12.96 -6.81
CA VAL A 198 2.08 12.97 -5.66
C VAL A 198 3.09 14.09 -5.82
N TYR A 199 3.21 14.92 -4.79
CA TYR A 199 4.16 16.01 -4.73
C TYR A 199 5.47 15.51 -4.09
N PRO A 200 6.63 15.83 -4.68
CA PRO A 200 7.91 15.40 -4.14
C PRO A 200 8.21 16.09 -2.82
N VAL A 201 8.94 15.40 -1.94
CA VAL A 201 9.45 15.93 -0.67
C VAL A 201 10.96 16.00 -0.70
N GLN A 202 11.52 17.04 -0.08
CA GLN A 202 12.97 17.15 0.05
C GLN A 202 13.52 16.17 1.11
N TYR A 203 12.77 16.00 2.19
CA TYR A 203 13.07 15.08 3.28
C TYR A 203 11.76 14.72 4.01
N LEU A 204 11.72 13.52 4.61
CA LEU A 204 10.64 13.14 5.51
C LEU A 204 10.96 13.63 6.91
N ARG A 205 9.97 14.21 7.60
CA ARG A 205 10.10 14.55 9.03
C ARG A 205 10.09 13.26 9.86
N ALA A 206 10.85 13.22 10.95
CA ALA A 206 10.80 12.08 11.88
C ALA A 206 9.47 12.07 12.64
N MET A 207 8.98 10.87 12.94
CA MET A 207 7.78 10.65 13.76
C MET A 207 8.19 9.94 15.04
N GLU A 208 7.67 10.42 16.18
CA GLU A 208 7.88 9.81 17.49
C GLU A 208 6.52 9.50 18.11
N LEU A 209 6.14 8.21 18.08
CA LEU A 209 4.94 7.66 18.70
C LEU A 209 5.36 6.53 19.63
N THR A 210 5.82 6.90 20.82
CA THR A 210 6.44 5.98 21.79
C THR A 210 5.49 5.52 22.88
N GLU A 211 4.38 6.22 23.08
CA GLU A 211 3.38 5.96 24.13
C GLU A 211 2.04 5.54 23.52
N PHE A 212 1.28 4.76 24.30
CA PHE A 212 -0.13 4.51 23.97
C PHE A 212 -0.96 5.75 24.26
N GLU A 213 -1.98 5.97 23.44
CA GLU A 213 -2.74 7.21 23.43
C GLU A 213 -4.24 6.97 23.47
N ASP A 214 -4.96 7.97 23.96
CA ASP A 214 -6.41 7.96 24.00
C ASP A 214 -7.00 8.19 22.60
N ILE A 215 -8.15 7.56 22.34
CA ILE A 215 -8.95 7.80 21.15
C ILE A 215 -9.76 9.08 21.35
N VAL A 216 -9.64 10.02 20.41
CA VAL A 216 -10.33 11.32 20.44
C VAL A 216 -11.61 11.28 19.61
N THR A 217 -11.57 10.60 18.46
CA THR A 217 -12.74 10.46 17.59
C THR A 217 -12.68 9.15 16.81
N ALA A 218 -13.84 8.61 16.49
CA ALA A 218 -13.97 7.45 15.63
C ALA A 218 -15.06 7.67 14.58
N TRP A 219 -14.85 7.06 13.43
CA TRP A 219 -15.77 7.08 12.31
C TRP A 219 -15.67 5.78 11.52
N GLY A 220 -16.59 5.56 10.61
CA GLY A 220 -16.59 4.37 9.78
C GLY A 220 -17.16 4.60 8.40
N ARG A 221 -16.97 3.60 7.55
CA ARG A 221 -17.60 3.54 6.23
C ARG A 221 -18.04 2.12 5.96
N ALA A 222 -19.32 1.97 5.68
CA ALA A 222 -19.96 0.74 5.27
C ALA A 222 -20.43 0.96 3.83
N LEU A 223 -19.89 0.22 2.87
CA LEU A 223 -20.19 0.42 1.46
C LEU A 223 -20.55 -0.90 0.78
N CYS A 224 -21.43 -0.85 -0.21
CA CYS A 224 -21.62 -1.96 -1.13
C CYS A 224 -21.88 -1.49 -2.56
N THR A 225 -21.72 -2.41 -3.51
CA THR A 225 -22.12 -2.16 -4.89
C THR A 225 -23.63 -2.30 -5.07
N ARG A 226 -24.17 -1.72 -6.15
CA ARG A 226 -25.61 -1.75 -6.46
C ARG A 226 -26.25 -3.14 -6.42
N GLU A 227 -25.54 -4.18 -6.86
CA GLU A 227 -26.09 -5.54 -6.91
C GLU A 227 -26.13 -6.23 -5.53
N THR A 228 -25.52 -5.61 -4.52
CA THR A 228 -25.50 -6.11 -3.14
C THR A 228 -26.66 -5.49 -2.36
N ASN A 229 -27.30 -6.29 -1.49
CA ASN A 229 -28.43 -5.83 -0.68
C ASN A 229 -27.98 -4.74 0.31
N PHE A 230 -28.49 -3.51 0.11
CA PHE A 230 -28.14 -2.35 0.93
C PHE A 230 -28.51 -2.53 2.40
N GLN A 231 -29.60 -3.27 2.69
CA GLN A 231 -30.02 -3.54 4.06
C GLN A 231 -28.92 -4.23 4.87
N HIS A 232 -28.09 -5.07 4.23
CA HIS A 232 -26.98 -5.74 4.91
C HIS A 232 -25.95 -4.74 5.45
N ILE A 233 -25.64 -3.70 4.67
CA ILE A 233 -24.66 -2.66 5.05
C ILE A 233 -25.23 -1.71 6.09
N GLN A 234 -26.52 -1.41 6.00
CA GLN A 234 -27.23 -0.65 7.04
C GLN A 234 -27.16 -1.40 8.37
N THR A 235 -27.59 -2.67 8.38
CA THR A 235 -27.53 -3.52 9.58
C THR A 235 -26.11 -3.65 10.14
N MET A 236 -25.09 -3.81 9.29
CA MET A 236 -23.69 -3.85 9.74
C MET A 236 -23.26 -2.56 10.45
N GLY A 237 -23.58 -1.40 9.88
CA GLY A 237 -23.28 -0.11 10.49
C GLY A 237 -24.02 0.08 11.82
N ASP A 238 -25.32 -0.25 11.84
CA ASP A 238 -26.17 -0.06 13.02
C ASP A 238 -25.71 -0.94 14.18
N ILE A 239 -25.39 -2.21 13.92
CA ILE A 239 -24.86 -3.13 14.94
C ILE A 239 -23.50 -2.65 15.46
N ALA A 240 -22.62 -2.16 14.58
CA ALA A 240 -21.31 -1.68 15.01
C ALA A 240 -21.43 -0.43 15.89
N GLU A 241 -22.29 0.52 15.54
CA GLU A 241 -22.60 1.69 16.36
C GLU A 241 -23.21 1.30 17.70
N GLU A 242 -24.25 0.47 17.70
CA GLU A 242 -24.90 0.01 18.94
C GLU A 242 -23.90 -0.69 19.87
N TYR A 243 -23.11 -1.62 19.33
CA TYR A 243 -22.14 -2.39 20.11
C TYR A 243 -21.07 -1.50 20.72
N LEU A 244 -20.46 -0.60 19.93
CA LEU A 244 -19.36 0.24 20.41
C LEU A 244 -19.84 1.30 21.40
N LEU A 245 -21.00 1.91 21.16
CA LEU A 245 -21.59 2.90 22.07
C LEU A 245 -22.09 2.27 23.38
N ALA A 246 -22.53 1.01 23.35
CA ALA A 246 -22.99 0.30 24.54
C ALA A 246 -21.85 -0.26 25.41
N ASN A 247 -20.78 -0.76 24.80
CA ASN A 247 -19.71 -1.49 25.50
C ASN A 247 -18.43 -0.70 25.71
N HIS A 248 -18.23 0.40 24.97
CA HIS A 248 -16.97 1.14 24.94
C HIS A 248 -17.20 2.66 24.90
N ARG A 249 -18.22 3.15 25.60
CA ARG A 249 -18.65 4.56 25.56
C ARG A 249 -17.60 5.53 26.09
N GLU A 250 -16.74 5.05 26.99
CA GLU A 250 -15.58 5.76 27.52
C GLU A 250 -14.52 6.05 26.44
N VAL A 251 -14.50 5.25 25.36
CA VAL A 251 -13.58 5.39 24.23
C VAL A 251 -14.28 6.02 23.02
N TYR A 252 -15.53 5.64 22.77
CA TYR A 252 -16.32 6.09 21.62
C TYR A 252 -17.55 6.85 22.12
N ASN A 253 -17.40 8.15 22.38
CA ASN A 253 -18.52 8.99 22.80
C ASN A 253 -19.42 9.43 21.62
N LYS A 254 -18.88 9.38 20.40
CA LYS A 254 -19.57 9.60 19.13
C LYS A 254 -18.90 8.74 18.06
N LEU A 255 -19.72 8.03 17.29
CA LEU A 255 -19.31 7.26 16.13
C LEU A 255 -20.22 7.63 14.95
N ASP A 256 -19.62 7.96 13.82
CA ASP A 256 -20.34 8.27 12.57
C ASP A 256 -19.92 7.27 11.50
N ILE A 257 -20.81 6.34 11.15
CA ILE A 257 -20.57 5.37 10.08
C ILE A 257 -21.35 5.78 8.83
N ILE A 258 -20.63 6.15 7.78
CA ILE A 258 -21.28 6.46 6.50
C ILE A 258 -21.72 5.15 5.84
N ARG A 259 -23.02 5.03 5.51
CA ARG A 259 -23.56 3.91 4.73
C ARG A 259 -23.77 4.34 3.28
N GLU A 260 -23.16 3.63 2.34
CA GLU A 260 -23.13 4.04 0.94
C GLU A 260 -23.40 2.86 0.00
N GLN A 261 -24.31 3.08 -0.96
CA GLN A 261 -24.49 2.17 -2.09
C GLN A 261 -23.92 2.80 -3.35
N LEU A 262 -22.85 2.20 -3.87
CA LEU A 262 -22.16 2.68 -5.05
C LEU A 262 -23.02 2.48 -6.30
N LYS A 263 -23.06 3.51 -7.15
CA LYS A 263 -23.72 3.49 -8.45
C LYS A 263 -22.97 2.59 -9.44
N PRO A 264 -23.62 2.13 -10.53
CA PRO A 264 -23.00 1.22 -11.49
C PRO A 264 -21.70 1.71 -12.13
N TYR A 265 -21.52 3.03 -12.28
CA TYR A 265 -20.31 3.60 -12.86
C TYR A 265 -19.19 3.78 -11.81
N GLU A 266 -19.52 3.76 -10.52
CA GLU A 266 -18.58 3.95 -9.39
C GLU A 266 -17.93 2.62 -8.98
N ALA A 267 -18.47 1.48 -9.39
CA ALA A 267 -17.93 0.17 -9.04
C ALA A 267 -18.10 -0.86 -10.15
N TYR A 268 -17.11 -1.76 -10.28
CA TYR A 268 -17.21 -2.97 -11.08
C TYR A 268 -17.31 -4.22 -10.20
N GLY A 269 -18.31 -5.05 -10.49
CA GLY A 269 -18.55 -6.30 -9.78
C GLY A 269 -19.40 -6.15 -8.52
N ASN A 270 -19.48 -7.24 -7.76
CA ASN A 270 -20.30 -7.34 -6.55
C ASN A 270 -19.40 -7.37 -5.34
N GLY A 271 -19.72 -6.57 -4.33
CA GLY A 271 -18.92 -6.51 -3.14
C GLY A 271 -19.47 -5.55 -2.10
N SER A 272 -19.03 -5.78 -0.88
CA SER A 272 -19.23 -4.91 0.25
C SER A 272 -17.93 -4.76 1.02
N ALA A 273 -17.83 -3.67 1.77
CA ALA A 273 -16.75 -3.46 2.71
C ALA A 273 -17.23 -2.65 3.90
N PHE A 274 -16.60 -2.87 5.04
CA PHE A 274 -16.84 -2.16 6.27
C PHE A 274 -15.50 -1.77 6.89
N TYR A 275 -15.39 -0.52 7.31
CA TYR A 275 -14.19 0.04 7.91
C TYR A 275 -14.55 0.85 9.13
N LEU A 276 -13.73 0.73 10.17
CA LEU A 276 -13.72 1.63 11.31
C LEU A 276 -12.34 2.27 11.41
N PHE A 277 -12.36 3.54 11.74
CA PHE A 277 -11.20 4.38 11.94
C PHE A 277 -11.30 5.07 13.30
N ALA A 278 -10.17 5.32 13.92
CA ALA A 278 -10.06 6.06 15.15
C ALA A 278 -8.83 6.97 15.11
N GLU A 279 -9.01 8.25 15.44
CA GLU A 279 -7.91 9.20 15.61
C GLU A 279 -7.56 9.31 17.10
N THR A 280 -6.26 9.25 17.36
CA THR A 280 -5.65 9.35 18.70
C THR A 280 -5.28 10.80 19.06
N THR A 281 -4.85 11.04 20.30
CA THR A 281 -4.39 12.36 20.76
C THR A 281 -3.21 12.92 19.96
N SER A 282 -2.26 12.09 19.50
CA SER A 282 -1.16 12.51 18.60
C SER A 282 -1.61 12.75 17.17
N ARG A 283 -2.90 12.52 16.86
CA ARG A 283 -3.47 12.56 15.51
C ARG A 283 -3.10 11.36 14.63
N ALA A 284 -2.52 10.29 15.20
CA ALA A 284 -2.36 9.02 14.50
C ALA A 284 -3.73 8.37 14.25
N ILE A 285 -3.89 7.71 13.10
CA ILE A 285 -5.14 7.07 12.71
C ILE A 285 -4.97 5.55 12.77
N LEU A 286 -5.76 4.93 13.64
CA LEU A 286 -5.93 3.49 13.75
C LEU A 286 -7.09 3.07 12.86
N THR A 287 -7.00 1.88 12.28
CA THR A 287 -8.08 1.32 11.46
C THR A 287 -8.14 -0.18 11.61
N THR A 288 -9.34 -0.73 11.46
CA THR A 288 -9.53 -2.17 11.42
C THR A 288 -8.74 -2.77 10.26
N GLY A 289 -7.75 -3.60 10.58
CA GLY A 289 -7.09 -4.45 9.59
C GLY A 289 -7.99 -5.61 9.17
N LYS A 290 -7.75 -6.16 8.00
CA LYS A 290 -8.37 -7.43 7.60
C LYS A 290 -7.96 -8.54 8.59
N ARG A 291 -8.95 -9.28 9.08
CA ARG A 291 -8.78 -10.68 9.45
C ARG A 291 -9.65 -11.51 8.51
#